data_AF-A0A2S3ZQD6-F1
#
_entry.id   AF-A0A2S3ZQD6-F1
#
_cell.length_a   1.000
_cell.length_b   1.000
_cell.length_c   1.000
_cell.angle_alpha   90.00
_cell.angle_beta   90.00
_cell.angle_gamma   90.00
#
_symmetry.space_group_name_H-M   'P 1'
#
loop_
_entity.id
_entity.type
_entity.pdbx_description
1 polymer ?
#
loop_
_entity_poly.entity_id
_entity_poly.type
_entity_poly.pdbx_seq_one_letter_code
_entity_poly.pdbx_strand_id
1 'polypeptide(L)'
;MPADTLKQVEPDNAGAFVVRPYSLTAPELGGLPAVLASAPTPVLAWVRYPATADQVHGHALAWTPRAVYIEWEGEGTHRAWVWASAVERPATSDKADSSTPPQQQANVLTVLNTQPAVALINAQLTQNGSEFVASMTQPAGPFGVVVFGSIEGEPVRLALSVNAATDMCAVGLSNLVSKEILSERAAPTFEEAIEAFPWAAALDALAPD
;
A
#
# COMPACT_ATOMS: atom_id res chain seq x y z
N MET A 1 -10.45 -20.10 -25.96
CA MET A 1 -10.09 -21.08 -24.90
C MET A 1 -10.80 -20.65 -23.61
N PRO A 2 -11.42 -21.53 -22.84
CA PRO A 2 -12.08 -21.13 -21.58
C PRO A 2 -11.04 -20.83 -20.48
N ALA A 3 -11.25 -19.80 -19.67
CA ALA A 3 -10.23 -19.26 -18.76
C ALA A 3 -9.76 -20.24 -17.65
N ASP A 4 -10.64 -21.15 -17.24
CA ASP A 4 -10.42 -22.16 -16.19
C ASP A 4 -9.41 -23.28 -16.57
N THR A 5 -9.04 -23.33 -17.85
CA THR A 5 -7.98 -24.23 -18.35
C THR A 5 -6.57 -23.69 -18.08
N LEU A 6 -6.40 -22.39 -17.83
CA LEU A 6 -5.15 -21.82 -17.34
C LEU A 6 -5.09 -21.94 -15.81
N LYS A 7 -4.29 -22.88 -15.32
CA LYS A 7 -4.15 -23.21 -13.89
C LYS A 7 -3.12 -22.32 -13.21
N GLN A 8 -3.32 -22.09 -11.92
CA GLN A 8 -2.28 -21.51 -11.06
C GLN A 8 -0.99 -22.35 -11.13
N VAL A 9 0.14 -21.67 -11.26
CA VAL A 9 1.48 -22.28 -11.23
C VAL A 9 2.22 -21.68 -10.05
N GLU A 10 2.89 -22.54 -9.29
CA GLU A 10 3.73 -22.15 -8.16
C GLU A 10 5.10 -22.82 -8.29
N PRO A 11 6.15 -22.18 -7.76
CA PRO A 11 7.47 -22.78 -7.74
C PRO A 11 7.49 -24.03 -6.85
N ASP A 12 8.31 -25.01 -7.25
CA ASP A 12 8.53 -26.22 -6.47
C ASP A 12 9.47 -25.92 -5.31
N ASN A 13 8.90 -25.82 -4.11
CA ASN A 13 9.61 -25.41 -2.90
C ASN A 13 10.12 -26.58 -2.06
N ALA A 14 10.21 -27.80 -2.61
CA ALA A 14 10.81 -28.98 -1.97
C ALA A 14 10.34 -29.26 -0.51
N GLY A 15 9.10 -28.90 -0.17
CA GLY A 15 8.50 -29.11 1.15
C GLY A 15 8.64 -27.96 2.16
N ALA A 16 9.21 -26.82 1.79
CA ALA A 16 9.19 -25.63 2.63
C ALA A 16 7.78 -25.03 2.74
N PHE A 17 7.43 -24.49 3.92
CA PHE A 17 6.17 -23.78 4.15
C PHE A 17 6.24 -22.39 3.48
N VAL A 18 5.91 -22.33 2.20
CA VAL A 18 5.89 -21.08 1.42
C VAL A 18 4.47 -20.57 1.31
N VAL A 19 4.30 -19.28 1.57
CA VAL A 19 3.00 -18.60 1.48
C VAL A 19 2.56 -18.56 0.02
N ARG A 20 1.39 -19.12 -0.26
CA ARG A 20 0.89 -19.29 -1.62
C ARG A 20 -0.07 -18.17 -2.00
N PRO A 21 0.01 -17.62 -3.23
CA PRO A 21 -0.97 -16.65 -3.68
C PRO A 21 -2.33 -17.33 -3.92
N TYR A 22 -3.42 -16.58 -3.85
CA TYR A 22 -4.73 -17.04 -4.27
C TYR A 22 -4.99 -16.63 -5.71
N SER A 23 -5.19 -17.61 -6.58
CA SER A 23 -5.78 -17.40 -7.90
C SER A 23 -7.30 -17.38 -7.83
N LEU A 24 -7.94 -16.63 -8.73
CA LEU A 24 -9.38 -16.75 -8.95
C LEU A 24 -9.77 -18.18 -9.33
N THR A 25 -10.88 -18.63 -8.75
CA THR A 25 -11.48 -19.94 -8.96
C THR A 25 -12.32 -19.98 -10.24
N ALA A 26 -12.62 -21.18 -10.75
CA ALA A 26 -13.45 -21.33 -11.95
C ALA A 26 -14.84 -20.65 -11.85
N PRO A 27 -15.57 -20.74 -10.71
CA PRO A 27 -16.80 -19.97 -10.52
C PRO A 27 -16.60 -18.45 -10.60
N GLU A 28 -15.51 -17.93 -10.05
CA GLU A 28 -15.22 -16.49 -10.08
C GLU A 28 -14.89 -16.00 -11.50
N LEU A 29 -14.21 -16.82 -12.30
CA LEU A 29 -13.93 -16.56 -13.71
C LEU A 29 -15.21 -16.60 -14.58
N GLY A 30 -16.25 -17.30 -14.13
CA GLY A 30 -17.57 -17.32 -14.78
C GLY A 30 -17.61 -17.99 -16.15
N GLY A 31 -16.65 -18.88 -16.45
CA GLY A 31 -16.60 -19.60 -17.74
C GLY A 31 -16.32 -18.72 -18.96
N LEU A 32 -15.84 -17.49 -18.76
CA LEU A 32 -15.56 -16.55 -19.84
C LEU A 32 -14.41 -17.05 -20.73
N PRO A 33 -14.45 -16.80 -22.04
CA PRO A 33 -13.34 -17.11 -22.92
C PRO A 33 -12.14 -16.20 -22.58
N ALA A 34 -10.98 -16.82 -22.43
CA ALA A 34 -9.70 -16.13 -22.32
C ALA A 34 -9.14 -15.82 -23.71
N VAL A 35 -8.68 -14.58 -23.86
CA VAL A 35 -7.85 -14.12 -24.97
C VAL A 35 -6.40 -14.25 -24.53
N LEU A 36 -5.60 -14.98 -25.30
CA LEU A 36 -4.16 -15.11 -25.04
C LEU A 36 -3.45 -13.86 -25.54
N ALA A 37 -2.48 -13.39 -24.76
CA ALA A 37 -1.59 -12.33 -25.19
C ALA A 37 -0.68 -12.86 -26.32
N SER A 38 -0.59 -12.12 -27.42
CA SER A 38 0.35 -12.46 -28.51
C SER A 38 1.81 -12.36 -28.06
N ALA A 39 2.09 -11.54 -27.04
CA ALA A 39 3.35 -11.45 -26.33
C ALA A 39 3.09 -11.10 -24.84
N PRO A 40 3.94 -11.55 -23.90
CA PRO A 40 3.83 -11.18 -22.49
C PRO A 40 3.79 -9.65 -22.33
N THR A 41 2.71 -9.12 -21.78
CA THR A 41 2.52 -7.67 -21.63
C THR A 41 2.91 -7.24 -20.23
N PRO A 42 3.86 -6.32 -20.02
CA PRO A 42 4.28 -5.94 -18.68
C PRO A 42 3.15 -5.26 -17.92
N VAL A 43 2.93 -5.69 -16.67
CA VAL A 43 1.86 -5.22 -15.79
C VAL A 43 2.33 -5.08 -14.35
N LEU A 44 1.68 -4.18 -13.62
CA LEU A 44 1.68 -4.15 -12.16
C LEU A 44 0.38 -4.82 -11.69
N ALA A 45 0.45 -5.78 -10.79
CA ALA A 45 -0.75 -6.50 -10.35
C ALA A 45 -0.78 -6.70 -8.84
N TRP A 46 -1.95 -6.51 -8.24
CA TRP A 46 -2.19 -6.86 -6.84
C TRP A 46 -2.53 -8.34 -6.71
N VAL A 47 -1.69 -9.06 -5.97
CA VAL A 47 -1.85 -10.49 -5.69
C VAL A 47 -2.18 -10.69 -4.21
N ARG A 48 -3.18 -11.53 -3.94
CA ARG A 48 -3.63 -11.87 -2.58
C ARG A 48 -2.89 -13.10 -2.07
N TYR A 49 -2.41 -13.03 -0.85
CA TYR A 49 -1.89 -14.14 -0.06
C TYR A 49 -2.79 -14.35 1.17
N PRO A 50 -2.69 -15.49 1.89
CA PRO A 50 -3.46 -15.76 3.11
C PRO A 50 -3.46 -14.63 4.14
N ALA A 51 -2.34 -13.90 4.30
CA ALA A 51 -2.19 -12.86 5.31
C ALA A 51 -1.93 -11.44 4.75
N THR A 52 -1.53 -11.32 3.48
CA THR A 52 -1.11 -10.05 2.87
C THR A 52 -1.68 -9.88 1.46
N ALA A 53 -1.56 -8.67 0.91
CA ALA A 53 -1.77 -8.42 -0.50
C ALA A 53 -0.59 -7.58 -0.99
N ASP A 54 0.08 -8.08 -2.02
CA ASP A 54 1.33 -7.50 -2.49
C ASP A 54 1.18 -7.08 -3.95
N GLN A 55 1.77 -5.94 -4.30
CA GLN A 55 1.84 -5.50 -5.68
C GLN A 55 3.09 -6.10 -6.33
N VAL A 56 2.89 -6.88 -7.39
CA VAL A 56 3.97 -7.56 -8.11
C VAL A 56 4.13 -6.97 -9.50
N HIS A 57 5.38 -6.88 -9.94
CA HIS A 57 5.70 -6.61 -11.34
C HIS A 57 5.72 -7.95 -12.08
N GLY A 58 4.94 -8.05 -13.15
CA GLY A 58 4.80 -9.27 -13.91
C GLY A 58 4.40 -9.04 -15.35
N HIS A 59 3.92 -10.10 -15.99
CA HIS A 59 3.46 -10.10 -17.36
C HIS A 59 2.07 -10.69 -17.46
N ALA A 60 1.16 -9.97 -18.12
CA ALA A 60 -0.13 -10.51 -18.53
C ALA A 60 0.07 -11.46 -19.72
N LEU A 61 -0.33 -12.72 -19.53
CA LEU A 61 -0.26 -13.79 -20.52
C LEU A 61 -1.62 -14.07 -21.17
N ALA A 62 -2.72 -13.79 -20.46
CA ALA A 62 -4.07 -13.90 -20.99
C ALA A 62 -5.03 -12.98 -20.24
N TRP A 63 -6.20 -12.70 -20.82
CA TRP A 63 -7.24 -11.93 -20.14
C TRP A 63 -8.64 -12.35 -20.54
N THR A 64 -9.59 -12.03 -19.67
CA THR A 64 -11.03 -12.03 -19.89
C THR A 64 -11.55 -10.62 -19.60
N PRO A 65 -12.82 -10.31 -19.86
CA PRO A 65 -13.42 -9.05 -19.41
C PRO A 65 -13.35 -8.81 -17.89
N ARG A 66 -13.15 -9.85 -17.08
CA ARG A 66 -13.20 -9.77 -15.61
C ARG A 66 -11.86 -10.00 -14.92
N ALA A 67 -10.95 -10.72 -15.56
CA ALA A 67 -9.74 -11.23 -14.93
C ALA A 67 -8.57 -11.23 -15.90
N VAL A 68 -7.37 -11.14 -15.36
CA VAL A 68 -6.10 -11.21 -16.11
C VAL A 68 -5.27 -12.34 -15.52
N TYR A 69 -4.71 -13.15 -16.40
CA TYR A 69 -3.78 -14.21 -16.06
C TYR A 69 -2.37 -13.64 -16.15
N ILE A 70 -1.70 -13.57 -15.00
CA ILE A 70 -0.40 -12.93 -14.87
C ILE A 70 0.67 -13.97 -14.51
N GLU A 71 1.89 -13.68 -14.92
CA GLU A 71 3.12 -14.36 -14.51
C GLU A 71 4.04 -13.37 -13.83
N TRP A 72 4.63 -13.73 -12.70
CA TRP A 72 5.63 -12.91 -12.02
C TRP A 72 6.68 -13.78 -11.35
N GLU A 73 7.82 -13.17 -11.03
CA GLU A 73 8.94 -13.83 -10.38
C GLU A 73 8.99 -13.42 -8.90
N GLY A 74 9.14 -14.40 -8.02
CA GLY A 74 9.35 -14.23 -6.58
C GLY A 74 10.42 -15.21 -6.10
N GLU A 75 10.06 -16.14 -5.22
CA GLU A 75 10.87 -17.34 -4.92
C GLU A 75 10.72 -18.40 -6.02
N GLY A 76 10.82 -17.95 -7.28
CA GLY A 76 10.52 -18.70 -8.49
C GLY A 76 9.30 -18.15 -9.25
N THR A 77 8.94 -18.82 -10.35
CA THR A 77 7.90 -18.34 -11.25
C THR A 77 6.50 -18.71 -10.75
N HIS A 78 5.67 -17.70 -10.57
CA HIS A 78 4.27 -17.85 -10.21
C HIS A 78 3.36 -17.47 -11.38
N ARG A 79 2.21 -18.14 -11.49
CA ARG A 79 1.13 -17.72 -12.38
C ARG A 79 -0.21 -17.82 -11.69
N ALA A 80 -1.06 -16.82 -11.85
CA ALA A 80 -2.39 -16.80 -11.25
C ALA A 80 -3.35 -15.91 -12.03
N TRP A 81 -4.65 -16.17 -11.87
CA TRP A 81 -5.68 -15.23 -12.25
C TRP A 81 -5.90 -14.21 -11.14
N VAL A 82 -5.89 -12.94 -11.53
CA VAL A 82 -6.27 -11.81 -10.69
C VAL A 82 -7.43 -11.05 -11.33
N TRP A 83 -8.19 -10.29 -10.53
CA TRP A 83 -9.24 -9.43 -11.08
C TRP A 83 -8.65 -8.40 -12.05
N ALA A 84 -9.36 -8.09 -13.14
CA ALA A 84 -8.87 -7.12 -14.12
C ALA A 84 -8.67 -5.72 -13.51
N SER A 85 -9.49 -5.35 -12.51
CA SER A 85 -9.34 -4.11 -11.74
C SER A 85 -8.15 -4.11 -10.77
N ALA A 86 -7.50 -5.27 -10.57
CA ALA A 86 -6.31 -5.39 -9.75
C ALA A 86 -5.02 -5.27 -10.57
N VAL A 87 -5.13 -4.97 -11.87
CA VAL A 87 -3.99 -4.88 -12.81
C VAL A 87 -3.89 -3.48 -13.38
N GLU A 88 -2.67 -2.93 -13.31
CA GLU A 88 -2.29 -1.62 -13.80
C GLU A 88 -1.25 -1.75 -14.92
N ARG A 89 -1.27 -0.79 -15.85
CA ARG A 89 -0.19 -0.67 -16.82
C ARG A 89 0.98 0.05 -16.15
N PRO A 90 2.22 -0.49 -16.24
CA PRO A 90 3.38 0.23 -15.74
C PRO A 90 3.47 1.56 -16.50
N ALA A 91 3.69 2.64 -15.77
CA ALA A 91 3.86 3.95 -16.39
C ALA A 91 5.04 3.88 -17.35
N THR A 92 4.76 3.88 -18.65
CA THR A 92 5.79 3.99 -19.67
C THR A 92 6.43 5.36 -19.47
N SER A 93 7.63 5.42 -18.90
CA SER A 93 8.43 6.65 -18.92
C SER A 93 8.85 6.91 -20.38
N ASP A 94 7.94 7.52 -21.14
CA ASP A 94 8.26 8.08 -22.43
C ASP A 94 8.92 9.46 -22.20
N LYS A 95 10.25 9.46 -22.36
CA LYS A 95 11.22 10.55 -22.55
C LYS A 95 10.98 11.95 -21.93
N ALA A 96 12.03 12.37 -21.21
CA ALA A 96 12.40 13.75 -20.98
C ALA A 96 12.42 14.58 -22.27
N ASP A 97 11.67 15.69 -22.27
CA ASP A 97 12.10 16.94 -22.91
C ASP A 97 11.53 18.15 -22.15
N SER A 98 12.43 18.80 -21.41
CA SER A 98 12.60 20.26 -21.33
C SER A 98 11.37 21.18 -21.16
N SER A 99 11.27 21.77 -19.95
CA SER A 99 10.82 23.16 -19.60
C SER A 99 9.65 23.23 -18.62
N THR A 100 9.94 23.60 -17.38
CA THR A 100 8.97 24.10 -16.37
C THR A 100 8.82 25.62 -16.54
N PRO A 101 7.62 26.22 -16.36
CA PRO A 101 7.15 26.59 -15.02
C PRO A 101 5.84 25.90 -14.58
N PRO A 102 5.49 25.95 -13.28
CA PRO A 102 4.77 24.89 -12.59
C PRO A 102 3.28 25.19 -12.47
N GLN A 103 2.42 24.30 -12.98
CA GLN A 103 1.17 23.92 -12.30
C GLN A 103 0.43 22.85 -13.09
N GLN A 104 -0.24 21.96 -12.33
CA GLN A 104 -1.04 20.82 -12.75
C GLN A 104 -0.31 19.48 -12.93
N GLN A 105 0.59 19.16 -11.99
CA GLN A 105 0.55 17.83 -11.37
C GLN A 105 -0.63 17.78 -10.39
N ALA A 106 -1.85 17.81 -10.92
CA ALA A 106 -3.06 17.65 -10.12
C ALA A 106 -3.59 16.23 -10.33
N ASN A 107 -3.38 15.41 -9.29
CA ASN A 107 -4.22 14.32 -8.83
C ASN A 107 -4.65 13.21 -9.80
N VAL A 108 -3.97 12.06 -9.67
CA VAL A 108 -4.64 10.77 -9.49
C VAL A 108 -3.95 9.99 -8.35
N LEU A 109 -4.32 10.37 -7.12
CA LEU A 109 -4.50 9.54 -5.91
C LEU A 109 -3.48 8.43 -5.60
N THR A 110 -2.31 8.81 -5.08
CA THR A 110 -1.64 8.04 -4.03
C THR A 110 -2.46 8.23 -2.75
N VAL A 111 -3.39 7.33 -2.44
CA VAL A 111 -4.04 7.31 -1.13
C VAL A 111 -2.95 7.01 -0.11
N LEU A 112 -2.52 8.06 0.62
CA LEU A 112 -1.33 8.20 1.47
C LEU A 112 -0.06 8.66 0.74
N ASN A 113 -0.09 9.89 0.21
CA ASN A 113 1.16 10.63 0.07
C ASN A 113 1.68 10.92 1.50
N THR A 114 2.59 10.08 1.99
CA THR A 114 3.11 10.13 3.37
C THR A 114 3.96 11.36 3.64
N GLN A 115 4.67 11.84 2.63
CA GLN A 115 5.58 12.96 2.75
C GLN A 115 4.90 14.28 3.15
N PRO A 116 3.77 14.70 2.54
CA PRO A 116 3.02 15.87 3.01
C PRO A 116 2.40 15.65 4.39
N ALA A 117 1.93 14.44 4.71
CA ALA A 117 1.38 14.14 6.04
C ALA A 117 2.44 14.25 7.15
N VAL A 118 3.64 13.71 6.93
CA VAL A 118 4.78 13.84 7.85
C VAL A 118 5.23 15.30 7.98
N ALA A 119 5.23 16.07 6.89
CA ALA A 119 5.56 17.49 6.93
C ALA A 119 4.55 18.30 7.77
N LEU A 120 3.25 18.02 7.65
CA LEU A 120 2.21 18.66 8.47
C LEU A 120 2.36 18.29 9.94
N ILE A 121 2.67 17.03 10.24
CA ILE A 121 2.91 16.57 11.62
C ILE A 121 4.13 17.29 12.21
N ASN A 122 5.23 17.38 11.46
CA ASN A 122 6.40 18.13 11.90
C ASN A 122 6.11 19.62 12.09
N ALA A 123 5.23 20.21 11.27
CA ALA A 123 4.78 21.59 11.49
C ALA A 123 3.98 21.76 12.80
N GLN A 124 3.18 20.76 13.20
CA GLN A 124 2.48 20.77 14.49
C GLN A 124 3.43 20.49 15.66
N LEU A 125 4.35 19.53 15.52
CA LEU A 125 5.34 19.23 16.56
C LEU A 125 6.29 20.41 16.80
N THR A 126 6.70 21.12 15.74
CA THR A 126 7.56 22.30 15.85
C THR A 126 6.90 23.41 16.68
N GLN A 127 5.57 23.57 16.59
CA GLN A 127 4.83 24.51 17.43
C GLN A 127 4.86 24.13 18.92
N ASN A 128 5.06 22.84 19.21
CA ASN A 128 5.21 22.31 20.57
C ASN A 128 6.68 22.17 21.01
N GLY A 129 7.64 22.57 20.16
CA GLY A 129 9.08 22.50 20.45
C GLY A 129 9.74 21.14 20.18
N SER A 130 9.02 20.20 19.57
CA SER A 130 9.50 18.85 19.27
C SER A 130 9.61 18.60 17.76
N GLU A 131 10.31 17.54 17.36
CA GLU A 131 10.42 17.12 15.96
C GLU A 131 10.28 15.60 15.87
N PHE A 132 9.54 15.11 14.87
CA PHE A 132 9.51 13.69 14.54
C PHE A 132 10.55 13.40 13.45
N VAL A 133 11.57 12.62 13.85
CA VAL A 133 12.61 12.13 12.94
C VAL A 133 12.16 10.77 12.41
N ALA A 134 11.64 10.76 11.18
CA ALA A 134 11.27 9.54 10.49
C ALA A 134 12.52 8.67 10.21
N SER A 135 12.49 7.41 10.66
CA SER A 135 13.57 6.45 10.44
C SER A 135 13.21 5.42 9.37
N MET A 136 11.98 4.91 9.41
CA MET A 136 11.51 3.88 8.48
C MET A 136 10.02 4.05 8.23
N THR A 137 9.58 3.79 7.00
CA THR A 137 8.17 3.75 6.64
C THR A 137 7.81 2.34 6.20
N GLN A 138 6.73 1.80 6.76
CA GLN A 138 6.23 0.46 6.42
C GLN A 138 4.74 0.55 6.05
N PRO A 139 4.30 -0.08 4.95
CA PRO A 139 2.88 -0.26 4.67
C PRO A 139 2.21 -1.07 5.79
N ALA A 140 1.07 -0.59 6.28
CA ALA A 140 0.25 -1.28 7.29
C ALA A 140 -1.04 -1.89 6.70
N GLY A 141 -1.14 -1.90 5.38
CA GLY A 141 -2.26 -2.47 4.63
C GLY A 141 -2.55 -1.66 3.36
N PRO A 142 -3.64 -1.99 2.63
CA PRO A 142 -4.01 -1.30 1.38
C PRO A 142 -4.43 0.15 1.59
N PHE A 143 -4.74 0.53 2.83
CA PHE A 143 -5.25 1.85 3.18
C PHE A 143 -4.48 2.48 4.34
N GLY A 144 -3.30 1.95 4.68
CA GLY A 144 -2.60 2.36 5.88
C GLY A 144 -1.09 2.30 5.73
N VAL A 145 -0.43 3.22 6.40
CA VAL A 145 1.02 3.32 6.45
C VAL A 145 1.44 3.65 7.87
N VAL A 146 2.54 3.08 8.27
CA VAL A 146 3.15 3.31 9.57
C VAL A 146 4.52 3.91 9.34
N VAL A 147 4.79 5.03 10.01
CA VAL A 147 6.10 5.66 10.04
C VAL A 147 6.69 5.43 11.43
N PHE A 148 7.81 4.74 11.46
CA PHE A 148 8.62 4.54 12.64
C PHE A 148 9.65 5.66 12.71
N GLY A 149 9.84 6.21 13.89
CA GLY A 149 10.78 7.30 14.10
C GLY A 149 11.02 7.54 15.58
N SER A 150 11.57 8.69 15.88
CA SER A 150 11.77 9.15 17.25
C SER A 150 11.29 10.58 17.41
N ILE A 151 10.70 10.88 18.56
CA ILE A 151 10.41 12.24 19.01
C ILE A 151 11.21 12.45 20.28
N GLU A 152 12.07 13.47 20.31
CA GLU A 152 12.93 13.77 21.48
C GLU A 152 13.82 12.60 21.93
N GLY A 153 14.14 11.67 21.02
CA GLY A 153 14.92 10.47 21.31
C GLY A 153 14.08 9.26 21.74
N GLU A 154 12.80 9.44 22.02
CA GLU A 154 11.87 8.35 22.35
C GLU A 154 11.35 7.68 21.06
N PRO A 155 11.47 6.35 20.93
CA PRO A 155 11.03 5.64 19.74
C PRO A 155 9.51 5.59 19.69
N VAL A 156 8.95 6.12 18.60
CA VAL A 156 7.51 6.22 18.39
C VAL A 156 7.09 5.62 17.06
N ARG A 157 5.83 5.21 17.03
CA ARG A 157 5.13 4.71 15.85
C ARG A 157 4.00 5.67 15.52
N LEU A 158 4.07 6.26 14.34
CA LEU A 158 2.98 7.03 13.75
C LEU A 158 2.21 6.13 12.78
N ALA A 159 0.91 5.96 12.98
CA ALA A 159 0.03 5.22 12.09
C ALA A 159 -0.92 6.18 11.37
N LEU A 160 -0.93 6.12 10.04
CA LEU A 160 -1.85 6.86 9.17
C LEU A 160 -2.68 5.84 8.42
N SER A 161 -4.00 5.88 8.55
CA SER A 161 -4.87 4.93 7.86
C SER A 161 -6.16 5.56 7.38
N VAL A 162 -6.74 5.00 6.31
CA VAL A 162 -8.05 5.38 5.78
C VAL A 162 -9.01 4.22 6.05
N ASN A 163 -10.09 4.52 6.74
CA ASN A 163 -11.17 3.57 6.94
C ASN A 163 -12.14 3.65 5.76
N ALA A 164 -12.03 2.69 4.84
CA ALA A 164 -12.87 2.63 3.65
C ALA A 164 -14.38 2.46 3.93
N ALA A 165 -14.78 2.03 5.13
CA ALA A 165 -16.19 1.87 5.48
C ALA A 165 -16.84 3.21 5.91
N THR A 166 -16.05 4.11 6.50
CA THR A 166 -16.53 5.40 7.00
C THR A 166 -16.00 6.59 6.22
N ASP A 167 -15.08 6.35 5.28
CA ASP A 167 -14.34 7.37 4.53
C ASP A 167 -13.59 8.36 5.45
N MET A 168 -13.05 7.85 6.56
CA MET A 168 -12.36 8.66 7.58
C MET A 168 -10.87 8.35 7.57
N CYS A 169 -10.05 9.38 7.69
CA CYS A 169 -8.61 9.33 7.87
C CYS A 169 -8.28 9.31 9.36
N ALA A 170 -7.62 8.26 9.83
CA ALA A 170 -7.15 8.10 11.19
C ALA A 170 -5.64 8.32 11.29
N VAL A 171 -5.24 9.09 12.30
CA VAL A 171 -3.86 9.37 12.70
C VAL A 171 -3.71 8.87 14.13
N GLY A 172 -2.74 7.99 14.36
CA GLY A 172 -2.43 7.44 15.67
C GLY A 172 -0.95 7.59 16.00
N LEU A 173 -0.66 7.88 17.26
CA LEU A 173 0.70 7.86 17.81
C LEU A 173 0.77 6.80 18.90
N SER A 174 1.81 5.97 18.87
CA SER A 174 2.05 4.94 19.87
C SER A 174 3.51 4.94 20.29
N ASN A 175 3.77 4.70 21.57
CA ASN A 175 5.13 4.49 22.06
C ASN A 175 5.59 3.08 21.67
N LEU A 176 6.78 2.97 21.06
CA LEU A 176 7.30 1.69 20.57
C LEU A 176 7.79 0.77 21.69
N VAL A 177 8.28 1.34 22.80
CA VAL A 177 8.80 0.62 23.97
C VAL A 177 7.66 0.06 24.80
N SER A 178 6.69 0.91 25.15
CA SER A 178 5.54 0.51 25.98
C SER A 178 4.43 -0.19 25.17
N LYS A 179 4.48 -0.12 23.83
CA LYS A 179 3.42 -0.56 22.91
C LYS A 179 2.04 0.07 23.19
N GLU A 180 2.02 1.16 23.93
CA GLU A 180 0.80 1.86 24.31
C GLU A 180 0.42 2.87 23.22
N ILE A 181 -0.87 2.91 22.89
CA ILE A 181 -1.42 3.93 21.99
C ILE A 181 -1.60 5.20 22.82
N LEU A 182 -0.75 6.19 22.55
CA LEU A 182 -0.77 7.48 23.27
C LEU A 182 -2.03 8.27 22.91
N SER A 183 -2.35 8.31 21.62
CA SER A 183 -3.54 8.99 21.12
C SER A 183 -3.87 8.55 19.70
N GLU A 184 -5.15 8.55 19.36
CA GLU A 184 -5.66 8.31 18.01
C GLU A 184 -6.80 9.29 17.70
N ARG A 185 -6.79 9.85 16.49
CA ARG A 185 -7.85 10.74 16.00
C ARG A 185 -8.22 10.41 14.58
N ALA A 186 -9.53 10.43 14.31
CA ALA A 186 -10.08 10.22 12.99
C ALA A 186 -10.89 11.46 12.55
N ALA A 187 -10.67 11.90 11.31
CA ALA A 187 -11.39 12.99 10.67
C ALA A 187 -11.63 12.67 9.18
N PRO A 188 -12.51 13.40 8.47
CA PRO A 188 -12.69 13.23 7.02
C PRO A 188 -11.40 13.33 6.20
N THR A 189 -10.43 14.14 6.63
CA THR A 189 -9.13 14.29 5.97
C THR A 189 -7.96 14.10 6.94
N PHE A 190 -6.77 13.77 6.42
CA PHE A 190 -5.56 13.68 7.23
C PHE A 190 -5.18 15.03 7.85
N GLU A 191 -5.38 16.14 7.12
CA GLU A 191 -5.13 17.50 7.62
C GLU A 191 -5.97 17.79 8.86
N GLU A 192 -7.28 17.58 8.80
CA GLU A 192 -8.18 17.77 9.94
C GLU A 192 -7.86 16.82 11.10
N ALA A 193 -7.47 15.57 10.80
CA ALA A 193 -7.10 14.61 11.83
C ALA A 193 -5.80 14.99 12.54
N ILE A 194 -4.81 15.52 11.81
CA ILE A 194 -3.52 16.00 12.34
C ILE A 194 -3.72 17.29 13.15
N GLU A 195 -4.53 18.24 12.67
CA GLU A 195 -4.80 19.49 13.38
C GLU A 195 -5.60 19.27 14.67
N ALA A 196 -6.58 18.35 14.64
CA ALA A 196 -7.37 18.00 15.82
C ALA A 196 -6.67 16.98 16.75
N PHE A 197 -5.46 16.51 16.40
CA PHE A 197 -4.72 15.56 17.20
C PHE A 197 -4.16 16.23 18.46
N PRO A 198 -4.29 15.62 19.65
CA PRO A 198 -3.81 16.23 20.90
C PRO A 198 -2.29 16.08 21.06
N TRP A 199 -1.51 16.77 20.21
CA TRP A 199 -0.05 16.66 20.17
C TRP A 199 0.61 16.94 21.52
N ALA A 200 0.22 18.03 22.21
CA ALA A 200 0.78 18.37 23.51
C ALA A 200 0.59 17.26 24.55
N ALA A 201 -0.62 16.71 24.67
CA ALA A 201 -0.90 15.63 25.63
C ALA A 201 -0.17 14.32 25.26
N ALA A 202 -0.01 14.04 23.96
CA ALA A 202 0.74 12.87 23.50
C ALA A 202 2.24 13.01 23.78
N LEU A 203 2.80 14.22 23.66
CA LEU A 203 4.20 14.53 23.99
C LEU A 203 4.44 14.51 25.51
N ASP A 204 3.52 15.05 26.32
CA ASP A 204 3.60 14.95 27.78
C ASP A 204 3.60 13.47 28.25
N ALA A 205 2.83 12.61 27.57
CA ALA A 205 2.82 11.16 27.85
C ALA A 205 4.07 10.42 27.33
N LEU A 206 4.89 11.06 26.48
CA LEU A 206 6.19 10.56 26.02
C LEU A 206 7.32 10.96 26.95
N ALA A 207 7.18 12.06 27.70
CA ALA A 207 8.19 12.50 28.64
C ALA A 207 8.36 11.46 29.77
N PRO A 208 9.59 11.02 30.07
CA PRO A 208 9.84 10.19 31.24
C PRO A 208 9.60 11.01 32.52
N ASP A 209 8.87 10.43 33.48
CA ASP A 209 8.74 10.93 34.87
C ASP A 209 10.12 11.16 35.53
#